data_AF-A0A958YUG0-F1
#
_entry.id   AF-A0A958YUG0-F1
#
_cell.length_a   1.000
_cell.length_b   1.000
_cell.length_c   1.000
_cell.angle_alpha   90.00
_cell.angle_beta   90.00
_cell.angle_gamma   90.00
#
_symmetry.space_group_name_H-M   'P 1'
#
loop_
_entity.id
_entity.type
_entity.pdbx_description
1 polymer ?
#
loop_
_entity_poly.entity_id
_entity_poly.type
_entity_poly.pdbx_seq_one_letter_code
_entity_poly.pdbx_strand_id
1 'polypeptide(L)'
;MKSFYNLIAILFFGILGIQAQTIDVVTGLNNPTRLLLNGNDLYFSTPSEVFKIDITQSSPTPVSVVNGLTTATGMAMDGNILYIAEFNAGRISKIDITDPTPTPEIVISGLNTPNCLYLDGNIMYYSDNNSRIVARFDVTDPSPTTEIVATSAVNFDPIGLMLQGNILYMGQGQANRISKVDITSGVTQPTDVVLGLNRPIGIRIVGNNLYITERNGNKISVKDLTNGTTAATDLVTGLNLPRDIEFAGSTIYIIESGANKISKVENILGVETSIFNSNHKLFPNPAGDFIQLSNLTESFPYTIYSVLGNKISEGILQPNEKINTNNLQSGIYILSLNNGSSFRFVKN
;
A
#
# COMPACT_ATOMS: atom_id res chain seq x y z
N MET A 1 70.31 10.69 8.17
CA MET A 1 69.16 10.01 7.51
C MET A 1 67.92 10.38 8.30
N LYS A 2 67.03 11.22 7.74
CA LYS A 2 65.76 11.59 8.38
C LYS A 2 64.68 10.66 7.81
N SER A 3 64.10 9.82 8.66
CA SER A 3 63.04 8.89 8.28
C SER A 3 61.72 9.66 8.14
N PHE A 4 61.18 9.70 6.93
CA PHE A 4 59.82 10.19 6.66
C PHE A 4 58.83 9.08 7.02
N TYR A 5 57.95 9.33 7.99
CA TYR A 5 56.80 8.48 8.25
C TYR A 5 55.65 8.93 7.35
N ASN A 6 55.30 8.10 6.36
CA ASN A 6 54.09 8.28 5.56
C ASN A 6 52.88 7.84 6.39
N LEU A 7 52.07 8.80 6.83
CA LEU A 7 50.78 8.54 7.46
C LEU A 7 49.76 8.22 6.35
N ILE A 8 49.41 6.94 6.19
CA ILE A 8 48.33 6.53 5.30
C ILE A 8 47.01 6.74 6.03
N ALA A 9 46.25 7.78 5.66
CA ALA A 9 44.88 7.95 6.09
C ALA A 9 43.97 7.06 5.23
N ILE A 10 43.48 5.96 5.82
CA ILE A 10 42.46 5.11 5.19
C ILE A 10 41.10 5.77 5.47
N LEU A 11 40.53 6.43 4.46
CA LEU A 11 39.14 6.89 4.51
C LEU A 11 38.21 5.67 4.37
N PHE A 12 37.56 5.28 5.46
CA PHE A 12 36.41 4.38 5.41
C PHE A 12 35.21 5.15 4.86
N PHE A 13 34.88 4.96 3.58
CA PHE A 13 33.56 5.29 3.05
C PHE A 13 32.57 4.23 3.54
N GLY A 14 32.07 4.41 4.76
CA GLY A 14 30.86 3.71 5.20
C GLY A 14 29.69 4.20 4.35
N ILE A 15 29.07 3.30 3.59
CA ILE A 15 27.78 3.56 2.95
C ILE A 15 26.77 3.63 4.10
N LEU A 16 26.53 4.83 4.63
CA LEU A 16 25.39 5.09 5.49
C LEU A 16 24.16 4.99 4.62
N GLY A 17 23.48 3.84 4.67
CA GLY A 17 22.16 3.70 4.06
C GLY A 17 21.22 4.72 4.71
N ILE A 18 20.76 5.70 3.94
CA ILE A 18 19.75 6.65 4.40
C ILE A 18 18.45 5.85 4.55
N GLN A 19 18.05 5.58 5.80
CA GLN A 19 16.77 4.94 6.08
C GLN A 19 15.67 6.00 5.98
N ALA A 20 14.60 5.67 5.26
CA ALA A 20 13.41 6.52 5.25
C ALA A 20 12.81 6.52 6.67
N GLN A 21 12.82 7.67 7.33
CA GLN A 21 12.32 7.81 8.69
C GLN A 21 10.78 7.85 8.67
N THR A 22 10.14 7.05 9.52
CA THR A 22 8.69 7.13 9.73
C THR A 22 8.34 8.29 10.65
N ILE A 23 7.18 8.89 10.39
CA ILE A 23 6.57 9.97 11.16
C ILE A 23 5.29 9.42 11.76
N ASP A 24 5.09 9.60 13.06
CA ASP A 24 3.86 9.16 13.73
C ASP A 24 2.67 10.03 13.28
N VAL A 25 1.55 9.39 12.96
CA VAL A 25 0.29 10.04 12.54
C VAL A 25 -0.72 10.00 13.68
N VAL A 26 -0.93 8.80 14.24
CA VAL A 26 -1.81 8.57 15.40
C VAL A 26 -1.15 7.54 16.30
N THR A 27 -1.10 7.79 17.61
CA THR A 27 -0.54 6.86 18.60
C THR A 27 -1.58 6.45 19.65
N GLY A 28 -1.27 5.43 20.45
CA GLY A 28 -2.17 4.96 21.53
C GLY A 28 -3.38 4.16 21.04
N LEU A 29 -3.30 3.59 19.84
CA LEU A 29 -4.35 2.75 19.27
C LEU A 29 -4.45 1.40 20.00
N ASN A 30 -5.61 0.74 19.91
CA ASN A 30 -5.78 -0.59 20.50
C ASN A 30 -5.69 -1.67 19.42
N ASN A 31 -4.51 -2.27 19.25
CA ASN A 31 -4.24 -3.37 18.30
C ASN A 31 -4.82 -3.12 16.89
N PRO A 32 -4.42 -2.03 16.20
CA PRO A 32 -4.92 -1.70 14.88
C PRO A 32 -4.56 -2.81 13.86
N THR A 33 -5.46 -3.09 12.91
CA THR A 33 -5.35 -4.25 12.00
C THR A 33 -5.30 -3.90 10.52
N ARG A 34 -6.30 -3.18 9.98
CA ARG A 34 -6.42 -2.86 8.55
C ARG A 34 -6.64 -1.36 8.35
N LEU A 35 -5.95 -0.77 7.37
CA LEU A 35 -6.24 0.56 6.82
C LEU A 35 -7.31 0.48 5.71
N LEU A 36 -7.81 1.60 5.22
CA LEU A 36 -8.52 1.72 3.93
C LEU A 36 -8.64 3.21 3.63
N LEU A 37 -8.28 3.66 2.44
CA LEU A 37 -8.39 5.07 2.07
C LEU A 37 -9.64 5.29 1.22
N ASN A 38 -10.44 6.31 1.56
CA ASN A 38 -11.50 6.82 0.71
C ASN A 38 -11.44 8.36 0.68
N GLY A 39 -10.99 8.91 -0.45
CA GLY A 39 -10.68 10.34 -0.56
C GLY A 39 -9.59 10.74 0.45
N ASN A 40 -9.91 11.69 1.34
CA ASN A 40 -9.02 12.13 2.42
C ASN A 40 -9.23 11.36 3.74
N ASP A 41 -10.27 10.52 3.82
CA ASP A 41 -10.55 9.75 5.02
C ASP A 41 -9.75 8.44 4.99
N LEU A 42 -8.77 8.31 5.88
CA LEU A 42 -8.09 7.04 6.14
C LEU A 42 -8.81 6.31 7.27
N TYR A 43 -9.54 5.26 6.89
CA TYR A 43 -10.19 4.35 7.81
C TYR A 43 -9.17 3.38 8.39
N PHE A 44 -9.37 2.98 9.64
CA PHE A 44 -8.62 1.91 10.26
C PHE A 44 -9.46 1.12 11.25
N SER A 45 -9.21 -0.18 11.34
CA SER A 45 -9.90 -1.06 12.28
C SER A 45 -9.05 -1.33 13.52
N THR A 46 -9.75 -1.45 14.64
CA THR A 46 -9.33 -2.12 15.87
C THR A 46 -10.19 -3.37 16.04
N PRO A 47 -9.94 -4.26 17.02
CA PRO A 47 -10.73 -5.48 17.16
C PRO A 47 -12.24 -5.24 17.32
N SER A 48 -12.68 -4.13 17.92
CA SER A 48 -14.09 -3.88 18.22
C SER A 48 -14.74 -2.73 17.45
N GLU A 49 -13.95 -1.97 16.68
CA GLU A 49 -14.38 -0.67 16.17
C GLU A 49 -13.59 -0.28 14.93
N VAL A 50 -14.26 0.40 13.99
CA VAL A 50 -13.62 1.11 12.88
C VAL A 50 -13.62 2.60 13.20
N PHE A 51 -12.48 3.23 12.96
CA PHE A 51 -12.27 4.67 13.05
C PHE A 51 -11.89 5.23 11.69
N LYS A 52 -11.92 6.55 11.56
CA LYS A 52 -11.30 7.29 10.46
C LYS A 52 -10.52 8.50 10.94
N ILE A 53 -9.58 8.95 10.12
CA ILE A 53 -8.87 10.22 10.25
C ILE A 53 -8.85 10.96 8.92
N ASP A 54 -8.83 12.29 8.96
CA ASP A 54 -8.57 13.14 7.80
C ASP A 54 -7.07 13.33 7.61
N ILE A 55 -6.52 12.76 6.53
CA ILE A 55 -5.08 12.76 6.26
C ILE A 55 -4.52 14.13 5.84
N THR A 56 -5.38 15.13 5.60
CA THR A 56 -4.95 16.50 5.28
C THR A 56 -4.60 17.30 6.53
N GLN A 57 -5.00 16.83 7.71
CA GLN A 57 -4.69 17.45 8.98
C GLN A 57 -3.26 17.12 9.41
N SER A 58 -2.55 18.10 9.95
CA SER A 58 -1.19 17.88 10.48
C SER A 58 -1.16 17.03 11.75
N SER A 59 -2.27 16.98 12.49
CA SER A 59 -2.45 16.20 13.71
C SER A 59 -3.87 15.65 13.77
N PRO A 60 -4.19 14.63 12.97
CA PRO A 60 -5.53 14.10 12.89
C PRO A 60 -5.96 13.41 14.19
N THR A 61 -7.25 13.52 14.52
CA THR A 61 -7.84 12.80 15.66
C THR A 61 -8.77 11.71 15.16
N PRO A 62 -8.64 10.45 15.63
CA PRO A 62 -9.56 9.38 15.26
C PRO A 62 -11.02 9.69 15.60
N VAL A 63 -11.90 9.50 14.62
CA VAL A 63 -13.35 9.58 14.78
C VAL A 63 -13.93 8.18 14.63
N SER A 64 -14.75 7.76 15.59
CA SER A 64 -15.47 6.48 15.52
C SER A 64 -16.41 6.47 14.33
N VAL A 65 -16.37 5.39 13.54
CA VAL A 65 -17.27 5.15 12.40
C VAL A 65 -18.33 4.13 12.80
N VAL A 66 -17.92 3.00 13.37
CA VAL A 66 -18.83 1.95 13.84
C VAL A 66 -18.17 1.11 14.92
N ASN A 67 -18.95 0.73 15.93
CA ASN A 67 -18.52 -0.09 17.06
C ASN A 67 -19.30 -1.42 17.13
N GLY A 68 -19.04 -2.22 18.17
CA GLY A 68 -19.74 -3.48 18.40
C GLY A 68 -19.31 -4.63 17.47
N LEU A 69 -18.15 -4.48 16.83
CA LEU A 69 -17.60 -5.49 15.93
C LEU A 69 -16.91 -6.62 16.70
N THR A 70 -16.85 -7.81 16.11
CA THR A 70 -16.20 -8.98 16.73
C THR A 70 -14.90 -9.34 15.99
N THR A 71 -13.81 -8.68 16.38
CA THR A 71 -12.46 -8.84 15.79
C THR A 71 -12.44 -8.42 14.32
N ALA A 72 -12.57 -7.13 14.06
CA ALA A 72 -12.47 -6.56 12.71
C ALA A 72 -11.05 -6.68 12.15
N THR A 73 -10.90 -7.38 11.02
CA THR A 73 -9.58 -7.74 10.44
C THR A 73 -9.40 -7.30 9.00
N GLY A 74 -10.48 -7.21 8.22
CA GLY A 74 -10.47 -6.76 6.83
C GLY A 74 -11.54 -5.73 6.56
N MET A 75 -11.25 -4.83 5.63
CA MET A 75 -12.16 -3.80 5.17
C MET A 75 -12.09 -3.67 3.66
N ALA A 76 -13.24 -3.43 3.02
CA ALA A 76 -13.37 -3.08 1.62
C ALA A 76 -14.54 -2.10 1.47
N MET A 77 -14.54 -1.26 0.43
CA MET A 77 -15.52 -0.17 0.29
C MET A 77 -16.08 -0.10 -1.12
N ASP A 78 -17.38 0.16 -1.20
CA ASP A 78 -18.11 0.48 -2.44
C ASP A 78 -18.93 1.75 -2.23
N GLY A 79 -18.42 2.88 -2.74
CA GLY A 79 -19.02 4.19 -2.49
C GLY A 79 -19.14 4.48 -0.99
N ASN A 80 -20.39 4.48 -0.48
CA ASN A 80 -20.69 4.71 0.94
C ASN A 80 -20.78 3.41 1.76
N ILE A 81 -20.73 2.24 1.13
CA ILE A 81 -20.87 0.97 1.83
C ILE A 81 -19.48 0.47 2.25
N LEU A 82 -19.27 0.35 3.56
CA LEU A 82 -18.07 -0.26 4.14
C LEU A 82 -18.37 -1.70 4.52
N TYR A 83 -17.68 -2.65 3.91
CA TYR A 83 -17.68 -4.06 4.26
C TYR A 83 -16.58 -4.37 5.27
N ILE A 84 -16.88 -5.22 6.25
CA ILE A 84 -16.01 -5.52 7.38
C ILE A 84 -16.00 -7.04 7.61
N ALA A 85 -14.81 -7.63 7.63
CA ALA A 85 -14.63 -9.01 8.05
C ALA A 85 -14.53 -9.06 9.58
N GLU A 86 -15.44 -9.80 10.22
CA GLU A 86 -15.46 -10.02 11.66
C GLU A 86 -14.93 -11.43 11.96
N PHE A 87 -13.60 -11.52 12.13
CA PHE A 87 -12.84 -12.77 12.17
C PHE A 87 -13.40 -13.79 13.16
N ASN A 88 -13.68 -13.37 14.40
CA ASN A 88 -14.14 -14.27 15.45
C ASN A 88 -15.65 -14.50 15.44
N ALA A 89 -16.42 -13.68 14.71
CA ALA A 89 -17.85 -13.92 14.51
C ALA A 89 -18.15 -14.79 13.30
N GLY A 90 -17.14 -15.13 12.47
CA GLY A 90 -17.35 -15.99 11.31
C GLY A 90 -18.30 -15.37 10.28
N ARG A 91 -18.22 -14.05 10.07
CA ARG A 91 -19.11 -13.31 9.17
C ARG A 91 -18.43 -12.12 8.51
N ILE A 92 -19.03 -11.66 7.42
CA ILE A 92 -18.75 -10.35 6.82
C ILE A 92 -20.02 -9.52 6.99
N SER A 93 -19.87 -8.32 7.54
CA SER A 93 -20.94 -7.34 7.69
C SER A 93 -20.68 -6.11 6.83
N LYS A 94 -21.68 -5.25 6.68
CA LYS A 94 -21.58 -3.95 6.01
C LYS A 94 -22.27 -2.86 6.81
N ILE A 95 -21.89 -1.61 6.55
CA ILE A 95 -22.57 -0.41 7.00
C ILE A 95 -22.65 0.62 5.88
N ASP A 96 -23.62 1.54 5.96
CA ASP A 96 -23.58 2.80 5.21
C ASP A 96 -22.87 3.86 6.06
N ILE A 97 -21.73 4.37 5.58
CA ILE A 97 -20.92 5.36 6.29
C ILE A 97 -21.54 6.77 6.31
N THR A 98 -22.65 6.98 5.60
CA THR A 98 -23.41 8.24 5.64
C THR A 98 -24.51 8.25 6.70
N ASP A 99 -24.85 7.08 7.25
CA ASP A 99 -25.70 7.00 8.43
C ASP A 99 -24.95 7.61 9.63
N PRO A 100 -25.53 8.59 10.35
CA PRO A 100 -24.91 9.13 11.56
C PRO A 100 -24.79 8.11 12.70
N THR A 101 -25.54 7.01 12.65
CA THR A 101 -25.56 5.94 13.65
C THR A 101 -25.58 4.56 12.97
N PRO A 102 -24.51 4.20 12.24
CA PRO A 102 -24.52 3.00 11.41
C PRO A 102 -24.61 1.73 12.24
N THR A 103 -25.47 0.81 11.83
CA THR A 103 -25.59 -0.52 12.45
C THR A 103 -25.09 -1.60 11.49
N PRO A 104 -24.16 -2.49 11.90
CA PRO A 104 -23.69 -3.58 11.05
C PRO A 104 -24.81 -4.51 10.56
N GLU A 105 -25.01 -4.58 9.25
CA GLU A 105 -25.87 -5.55 8.58
C GLU A 105 -25.03 -6.77 8.17
N ILE A 106 -25.49 -7.99 8.43
CA ILE A 106 -24.78 -9.21 8.03
C ILE A 106 -24.95 -9.42 6.52
N VAL A 107 -23.85 -9.53 5.79
CA VAL A 107 -23.84 -9.86 4.36
C VAL A 107 -23.78 -11.36 4.15
N ILE A 108 -22.84 -12.02 4.85
CA ILE A 108 -22.67 -13.48 4.82
C ILE A 108 -22.17 -13.96 6.17
N SER A 109 -22.62 -15.15 6.60
CA SER A 109 -22.27 -15.77 7.88
C SER A 109 -21.96 -17.26 7.71
N GLY A 110 -21.51 -17.92 8.78
CA GLY A 110 -21.09 -19.32 8.73
C GLY A 110 -19.68 -19.53 8.16
N LEU A 111 -18.90 -18.44 8.07
CA LEU A 111 -17.48 -18.48 7.72
C LEU A 111 -16.67 -18.93 8.95
N ASN A 112 -15.45 -19.43 8.75
CA ASN A 112 -14.65 -19.90 9.88
C ASN A 112 -13.85 -18.75 10.49
N THR A 113 -12.95 -18.14 9.72
CA THR A 113 -12.17 -16.98 10.13
C THR A 113 -11.89 -16.04 8.95
N PRO A 114 -12.92 -15.26 8.51
CA PRO A 114 -12.74 -14.30 7.43
C PRO A 114 -11.74 -13.22 7.83
N ASN A 115 -10.86 -12.85 6.91
CA ASN A 115 -9.76 -11.95 7.19
C ASN A 115 -9.69 -10.81 6.18
N CYS A 116 -8.77 -10.82 5.20
CA CYS A 116 -8.73 -9.72 4.23
C CYS A 116 -9.94 -9.75 3.31
N LEU A 117 -10.44 -8.55 3.01
CA LEU A 117 -11.45 -8.28 2.00
C LEU A 117 -10.79 -7.52 0.86
N TYR A 118 -11.16 -7.85 -0.37
CA TYR A 118 -10.79 -7.12 -1.57
C TYR A 118 -11.99 -7.10 -2.52
N LEU A 119 -12.48 -5.92 -2.87
CA LEU A 119 -13.65 -5.76 -3.72
C LEU A 119 -13.21 -5.32 -5.12
N ASP A 120 -13.66 -6.05 -6.14
CA ASP A 120 -13.50 -5.70 -7.55
C ASP A 120 -14.88 -5.62 -8.23
N GLY A 121 -15.35 -4.39 -8.47
CA GLY A 121 -16.75 -4.15 -8.84
C GLY A 121 -17.69 -4.74 -7.78
N ASN A 122 -18.56 -5.67 -8.19
CA ASN A 122 -19.51 -6.33 -7.30
C ASN A 122 -18.93 -7.60 -6.63
N ILE A 123 -17.73 -8.03 -7.00
CA ILE A 123 -17.18 -9.32 -6.55
C ILE A 123 -16.28 -9.09 -5.35
N MET A 124 -16.72 -9.56 -4.18
CA MET A 124 -15.92 -9.58 -2.97
C MET A 124 -15.04 -10.82 -2.95
N TYR A 125 -13.74 -10.64 -2.93
CA TYR A 125 -12.76 -11.66 -2.61
C TYR A 125 -12.43 -11.59 -1.13
N TYR A 126 -12.36 -12.74 -0.47
CA TYR A 126 -11.99 -12.81 0.92
C TYR A 126 -11.14 -14.03 1.23
N SER A 127 -10.24 -13.88 2.20
CA SER A 127 -9.49 -15.01 2.75
C SER A 127 -10.23 -15.55 3.96
N ASP A 128 -10.28 -16.88 4.08
CA ASP A 128 -10.78 -17.56 5.28
C ASP A 128 -9.68 -18.49 5.80
N ASN A 129 -9.04 -18.06 6.90
CA ASN A 129 -7.76 -18.59 7.34
C ASN A 129 -7.86 -20.06 7.78
N ASN A 130 -8.86 -20.38 8.60
CA ASN A 130 -9.02 -21.72 9.16
C ASN A 130 -9.69 -22.67 8.15
N SER A 131 -10.48 -22.14 7.22
CA SER A 131 -10.98 -22.90 6.07
C SER A 131 -9.89 -23.17 5.04
N ARG A 132 -8.75 -22.46 5.09
CA ARG A 132 -7.63 -22.56 4.14
C ARG A 132 -8.10 -22.35 2.70
N ILE A 133 -8.88 -21.30 2.50
CA ILE A 133 -9.38 -20.90 1.18
C ILE A 133 -9.24 -19.40 0.99
N VAL A 134 -9.12 -19.00 -0.27
CA VAL A 134 -9.59 -17.71 -0.75
C VAL A 134 -10.82 -17.98 -1.58
N ALA A 135 -11.87 -17.21 -1.33
CA ALA A 135 -13.14 -17.39 -2.00
C ALA A 135 -13.73 -16.04 -2.39
N ARG A 136 -14.80 -16.08 -3.19
CA ARG A 136 -15.51 -14.89 -3.63
C ARG A 136 -17.03 -15.06 -3.59
N PHE A 137 -17.74 -13.94 -3.58
CA PHE A 137 -19.20 -13.87 -3.76
C PHE A 137 -19.59 -12.51 -4.38
N ASP A 138 -20.78 -12.43 -4.95
CA ASP A 138 -21.36 -11.17 -5.45
C ASP A 138 -22.05 -10.42 -4.30
N VAL A 139 -21.62 -9.19 -4.02
CA VAL A 139 -22.16 -8.37 -2.91
C VAL A 139 -23.57 -7.83 -3.18
N THR A 140 -24.04 -7.90 -4.43
CA THR A 140 -25.37 -7.45 -4.84
C THR A 140 -26.41 -8.56 -4.73
N ASP A 141 -25.98 -9.81 -4.56
CA ASP A 141 -26.86 -10.93 -4.28
C ASP A 141 -27.42 -10.80 -2.84
N PRO A 142 -28.75 -10.74 -2.64
CA PRO A 142 -29.33 -10.71 -1.30
C PRO A 142 -29.14 -12.01 -0.51
N SER A 143 -28.66 -13.08 -1.14
CA SER A 143 -28.35 -14.37 -0.50
C SER A 143 -27.07 -14.96 -1.08
N PRO A 144 -25.92 -14.30 -0.84
CA PRO A 144 -24.67 -14.58 -1.54
C PRO A 144 -24.18 -16.00 -1.26
N THR A 145 -23.73 -16.68 -2.32
CA THR A 145 -23.06 -17.98 -2.23
C THR A 145 -21.56 -17.85 -2.49
N THR A 146 -20.77 -18.59 -1.72
CA THR A 146 -19.31 -18.61 -1.83
C THR A 146 -18.82 -19.52 -2.97
N GLU A 147 -17.90 -19.00 -3.79
CA GLU A 147 -17.11 -19.77 -4.76
C GLU A 147 -15.63 -19.80 -4.34
N ILE A 148 -15.01 -20.98 -4.30
CA ILE A 148 -13.58 -21.12 -3.95
C ILE A 148 -12.72 -20.69 -5.15
N VAL A 149 -11.82 -19.74 -4.91
CA VAL A 149 -10.88 -19.20 -5.91
C VAL A 149 -9.48 -19.80 -5.74
N ALA A 150 -9.06 -20.03 -4.49
CA ALA A 150 -7.77 -20.63 -4.19
C ALA A 150 -7.82 -21.54 -2.98
N THR A 151 -7.13 -22.67 -3.04
CA THR A 151 -6.92 -23.56 -1.89
C THR A 151 -5.68 -24.41 -2.08
N SER A 152 -5.11 -24.90 -0.98
CA SER A 152 -4.02 -25.87 -0.99
C SER A 152 -4.03 -26.69 0.29
N ALA A 153 -3.80 -28.00 0.16
CA ALA A 153 -3.68 -28.90 1.30
C ALA A 153 -2.40 -28.65 2.13
N VAL A 154 -1.40 -27.99 1.54
CA VAL A 154 -0.09 -27.76 2.14
C VAL A 154 0.06 -26.30 2.54
N ASN A 155 0.15 -26.08 3.86
CA ASN A 155 0.54 -24.82 4.51
C ASN A 155 -0.01 -23.57 3.80
N PHE A 156 -1.33 -23.48 3.73
CA PHE A 156 -2.05 -22.40 3.05
C PHE A 156 -2.88 -21.63 4.07
N ASP A 157 -2.42 -20.44 4.39
CA ASP A 157 -3.02 -19.52 5.35
C ASP A 157 -3.14 -18.11 4.71
N PRO A 158 -4.07 -17.92 3.77
CA PRO A 158 -4.20 -16.63 3.10
C PRO A 158 -4.61 -15.55 4.11
N ILE A 159 -3.88 -14.43 4.14
CA ILE A 159 -4.13 -13.30 5.05
C ILE A 159 -4.37 -12.01 4.27
N GLY A 160 -3.54 -11.68 3.29
CA GLY A 160 -3.67 -10.46 2.49
C GLY A 160 -3.97 -10.79 1.03
N LEU A 161 -4.82 -9.99 0.39
CA LEU A 161 -5.26 -10.19 -0.98
C LEU A 161 -5.01 -8.93 -1.82
N MET A 162 -4.64 -9.11 -3.09
CA MET A 162 -4.60 -8.04 -4.09
C MET A 162 -4.82 -8.63 -5.48
N LEU A 163 -5.72 -8.04 -6.26
CA LEU A 163 -5.97 -8.43 -7.65
C LEU A 163 -5.26 -7.47 -8.60
N GLN A 164 -4.63 -8.01 -9.66
CA GLN A 164 -4.13 -7.23 -10.79
C GLN A 164 -4.53 -7.93 -12.10
N GLY A 165 -5.50 -7.36 -12.81
CA GLY A 165 -6.16 -8.05 -13.92
C GLY A 165 -6.80 -9.34 -13.41
N ASN A 166 -6.45 -10.48 -14.02
CA ASN A 166 -6.98 -11.79 -13.61
C ASN A 166 -6.11 -12.49 -12.55
N ILE A 167 -5.03 -11.87 -12.10
CA ILE A 167 -4.08 -12.53 -11.19
C ILE A 167 -4.36 -12.06 -9.76
N LEU A 168 -4.79 -12.99 -8.92
CA LEU A 168 -5.00 -12.77 -7.49
C LEU A 168 -3.74 -13.17 -6.73
N TYR A 169 -3.12 -12.20 -6.05
CA TYR A 169 -1.97 -12.37 -5.19
C TYR A 169 -2.43 -12.54 -3.74
N MET A 170 -1.74 -13.42 -3.01
CA MET A 170 -2.13 -13.83 -1.66
C MET A 170 -0.91 -13.90 -0.74
N GLY A 171 -0.93 -13.12 0.34
CA GLY A 171 0.04 -13.23 1.42
C GLY A 171 -0.27 -14.39 2.35
N GLN A 172 0.74 -15.20 2.65
CA GLN A 172 0.63 -16.36 3.53
C GLN A 172 1.63 -16.22 4.68
N GLY A 173 1.11 -15.82 5.85
CA GLY A 173 1.91 -15.38 6.97
C GLY A 173 2.72 -16.52 7.60
N GLN A 174 2.07 -17.61 7.96
CA GLN A 174 2.71 -18.79 8.54
C GLN A 174 3.60 -19.50 7.52
N ALA A 175 3.27 -19.37 6.25
CA ALA A 175 4.03 -19.99 5.19
C ALA A 175 5.14 -19.13 4.59
N ASN A 176 5.34 -17.91 5.11
CA ASN A 176 6.47 -17.03 4.78
C ASN A 176 6.62 -16.74 3.26
N ARG A 177 5.50 -16.62 2.56
CA ARG A 177 5.49 -16.42 1.10
C ARG A 177 4.31 -15.60 0.59
N ILE A 178 4.44 -15.09 -0.63
CA ILE A 178 3.32 -14.64 -1.46
C ILE A 178 3.12 -15.64 -2.58
N SER A 179 1.87 -16.04 -2.83
CA SER A 179 1.50 -16.85 -3.99
C SER A 179 0.48 -16.13 -4.87
N LYS A 180 0.20 -16.69 -6.05
CA LYS A 180 -0.83 -16.19 -6.96
C LYS A 180 -1.65 -17.30 -7.60
N VAL A 181 -2.83 -16.94 -8.08
CA VAL A 181 -3.69 -17.77 -8.94
C VAL A 181 -4.29 -16.92 -10.05
N ASP A 182 -4.53 -17.51 -11.22
CA ASP A 182 -5.35 -16.89 -12.27
C ASP A 182 -6.82 -17.26 -12.02
N ILE A 183 -7.62 -16.26 -11.67
CA ILE A 183 -9.03 -16.44 -11.28
C ILE A 183 -9.95 -16.86 -12.44
N THR A 184 -9.45 -16.86 -13.67
CA THR A 184 -10.20 -17.24 -14.88
C THR A 184 -9.82 -18.64 -15.40
N SER A 185 -8.75 -19.23 -14.86
CA SER A 185 -8.21 -20.51 -15.33
C SER A 185 -9.03 -21.73 -14.90
N GLY A 186 -9.88 -21.59 -13.88
CA GLY A 186 -10.54 -22.70 -13.19
C GLY A 186 -9.61 -23.55 -12.31
N VAL A 187 -8.31 -23.23 -12.27
CA VAL A 187 -7.33 -23.88 -11.40
C VAL A 187 -7.26 -23.13 -10.07
N THR A 188 -7.53 -23.84 -8.98
CA THR A 188 -7.54 -23.24 -7.63
C THR A 188 -6.21 -23.40 -6.88
N GLN A 189 -5.25 -24.13 -7.44
CA GLN A 189 -3.94 -24.35 -6.80
C GLN A 189 -3.01 -23.15 -7.04
N PRO A 190 -2.55 -22.44 -5.99
CA PRO A 190 -1.66 -21.29 -6.16
C PRO A 190 -0.24 -21.67 -6.53
N THR A 191 0.48 -20.73 -7.17
CA THR A 191 1.91 -20.81 -7.46
C THR A 191 2.67 -19.70 -6.73
N ASP A 192 3.92 -19.96 -6.31
CA ASP A 192 4.68 -19.00 -5.52
C ASP A 192 5.20 -17.82 -6.37
N VAL A 193 5.22 -16.63 -5.75
CA VAL A 193 5.68 -15.37 -6.36
C VAL A 193 6.87 -14.81 -5.60
N VAL A 194 6.77 -14.77 -4.27
CA VAL A 194 7.81 -14.23 -3.39
C VAL A 194 8.09 -15.22 -2.27
N LEU A 195 9.36 -15.52 -2.05
CA LEU A 195 9.84 -16.46 -1.03
C LEU A 195 10.79 -15.76 -0.06
N GLY A 196 11.03 -16.40 1.10
CA GLY A 196 12.00 -15.91 2.09
C GLY A 196 11.53 -14.71 2.90
N LEU A 197 10.22 -14.50 2.99
CA LEU A 197 9.61 -13.45 3.80
C LEU A 197 9.51 -13.89 5.26
N ASN A 198 9.23 -12.96 6.17
CA ASN A 198 8.99 -13.26 7.59
C ASN A 198 7.61 -12.77 8.04
N ARG A 199 6.63 -13.68 7.98
CA ARG A 199 5.22 -13.46 8.27
C ARG A 199 4.61 -12.29 7.48
N PRO A 200 4.49 -12.40 6.15
CA PRO A 200 3.83 -11.39 5.34
C PRO A 200 2.33 -11.32 5.68
N ILE A 201 1.78 -10.10 5.80
CA ILE A 201 0.35 -9.88 6.12
C ILE A 201 -0.32 -9.03 5.03
N GLY A 202 -0.21 -7.71 5.12
CA GLY A 202 -0.77 -6.78 4.15
C GLY A 202 0.09 -6.69 2.90
N ILE A 203 -0.56 -6.71 1.73
CA ILE A 203 0.05 -6.54 0.43
C ILE A 203 -0.66 -5.47 -0.40
N ARG A 204 0.10 -4.65 -1.15
CA ARG A 204 -0.45 -3.69 -2.11
C ARG A 204 0.30 -3.76 -3.42
N ILE A 205 -0.40 -3.58 -4.52
CA ILE A 205 0.22 -3.45 -5.84
C ILE A 205 0.06 -2.01 -6.30
N VAL A 206 1.17 -1.35 -6.61
CA VAL A 206 1.20 -0.03 -7.26
C VAL A 206 2.08 -0.13 -8.49
N GLY A 207 1.49 0.06 -9.67
CA GLY A 207 2.16 -0.23 -10.94
C GLY A 207 2.56 -1.70 -11.04
N ASN A 208 3.86 -1.95 -11.25
CA ASN A 208 4.43 -3.31 -11.31
C ASN A 208 4.99 -3.78 -9.96
N ASN A 209 4.91 -2.96 -8.91
CA ASN A 209 5.54 -3.25 -7.63
C ASN A 209 4.53 -3.80 -6.64
N LEU A 210 4.85 -4.95 -6.07
CA LEU A 210 4.18 -5.56 -4.93
C LEU A 210 4.89 -5.13 -3.64
N TYR A 211 4.20 -4.37 -2.81
CA TYR A 211 4.63 -3.94 -1.49
C TYR A 211 4.08 -4.91 -0.45
N ILE A 212 4.91 -5.32 0.49
CA ILE A 212 4.66 -6.42 1.40
C ILE A 212 5.02 -5.99 2.80
N THR A 213 4.06 -5.98 3.71
CA THR A 213 4.36 -5.85 5.14
C THR A 213 4.80 -7.19 5.71
N GLU A 214 6.00 -7.24 6.28
CA GLU A 214 6.53 -8.42 6.95
C GLU A 214 6.44 -8.23 8.45
N ARG A 215 5.38 -8.76 9.06
CA ARG A 215 5.07 -8.49 10.47
C ARG A 215 6.19 -8.89 11.39
N ASN A 216 6.71 -10.11 11.25
CA ASN A 216 7.78 -10.58 12.11
C ASN A 216 9.16 -10.13 11.60
N GLY A 217 9.25 -9.72 10.33
CA GLY A 217 10.43 -9.07 9.76
C GLY A 217 10.60 -7.60 10.19
N ASN A 218 9.58 -6.99 10.81
CA ASN A 218 9.61 -5.60 11.28
C ASN A 218 9.98 -4.61 10.15
N LYS A 219 9.45 -4.88 8.95
CA LYS A 219 9.78 -4.14 7.73
C LYS A 219 8.65 -4.17 6.70
N ILE A 220 8.78 -3.30 5.71
CA ILE A 220 8.07 -3.36 4.43
C ILE A 220 9.10 -3.73 3.37
N SER A 221 8.79 -4.70 2.53
CA SER A 221 9.59 -5.12 1.38
C SER A 221 8.85 -4.84 0.07
N VAL A 222 9.60 -4.73 -1.02
CA VAL A 222 9.07 -4.48 -2.36
C VAL A 222 9.58 -5.52 -3.35
N LYS A 223 8.70 -5.94 -4.26
CA LYS A 223 8.98 -6.87 -5.35
C LYS A 223 8.51 -6.27 -6.67
N ASP A 224 9.41 -6.11 -7.64
CA ASP A 224 9.03 -5.89 -9.03
C ASP A 224 8.47 -7.20 -9.62
N LEU A 225 7.19 -7.18 -10.00
CA LEU A 225 6.45 -8.32 -10.55
C LEU A 225 6.85 -8.66 -12.00
N THR A 226 7.57 -7.78 -12.70
CA THR A 226 8.12 -8.07 -14.04
C THR A 226 9.45 -8.82 -13.97
N ASN A 227 10.11 -8.79 -12.81
CA ASN A 227 11.35 -9.51 -12.57
C ASN A 227 11.03 -10.97 -12.19
N GLY A 228 11.51 -11.92 -12.99
CA GLY A 228 11.27 -13.36 -12.82
C GLY A 228 11.91 -14.02 -11.58
N THR A 229 12.68 -13.29 -10.76
CA THR A 229 13.16 -13.80 -9.46
C THR A 229 12.05 -13.89 -8.42
N THR A 230 12.27 -14.61 -7.32
CA THR A 230 11.33 -14.70 -6.19
C THR A 230 11.73 -13.85 -4.98
N ALA A 231 12.85 -13.12 -5.06
CA ALA A 231 13.34 -12.29 -3.97
C ALA A 231 12.67 -10.91 -3.95
N ALA A 232 12.36 -10.41 -2.76
CA ALA A 232 11.98 -9.03 -2.50
C ALA A 232 13.15 -8.24 -1.88
N THR A 233 13.10 -6.92 -1.96
CA THR A 233 14.08 -6.01 -1.36
C THR A 233 13.45 -5.18 -0.26
N ASP A 234 14.21 -4.89 0.80
CA ASP A 234 13.74 -4.08 1.91
C ASP A 234 13.48 -2.64 1.45
N LEU A 235 12.32 -2.08 1.82
CA LEU A 235 11.92 -0.70 1.51
C LEU A 235 11.94 0.18 2.77
N VAL A 236 11.29 -0.29 3.85
CA VAL A 236 11.23 0.39 5.14
C VAL A 236 11.59 -0.61 6.21
N THR A 237 12.54 -0.28 7.09
CA THR A 237 12.97 -1.17 8.18
C THR A 237 12.82 -0.47 9.53
N GLY A 238 12.91 -1.23 10.63
CA GLY A 238 12.79 -0.67 11.98
C GLY A 238 11.35 -0.41 12.43
N LEU A 239 10.37 -1.00 11.75
CA LEU A 239 8.96 -0.96 12.16
C LEU A 239 8.71 -1.91 13.33
N ASN A 240 7.57 -1.79 14.02
CA ASN A 240 7.19 -2.71 15.09
C ASN A 240 5.89 -3.47 14.76
N LEU A 241 6.06 -4.74 14.35
CA LEU A 241 4.98 -5.65 13.96
C LEU A 241 4.01 -4.99 12.96
N PRO A 242 4.49 -4.52 11.80
CA PRO A 242 3.64 -3.91 10.79
C PRO A 242 2.60 -4.91 10.30
N ARG A 243 1.34 -4.48 10.16
CA ARG A 243 0.26 -5.35 9.67
C ARG A 243 -0.21 -5.00 8.28
N ASP A 244 -0.25 -3.71 7.98
CA ASP A 244 -0.89 -3.24 6.77
C ASP A 244 -0.38 -1.87 6.36
N ILE A 245 -0.53 -1.55 5.07
CA ILE A 245 -0.13 -0.29 4.46
C ILE A 245 -1.23 0.30 3.58
N GLU A 246 -1.28 1.61 3.44
CA GLU A 246 -2.15 2.26 2.46
C GLU A 246 -1.45 3.44 1.80
N PHE A 247 -1.66 3.60 0.50
CA PHE A 247 -1.04 4.66 -0.28
C PHE A 247 -1.97 5.87 -0.37
N ALA A 248 -1.44 7.06 -0.09
CA ALA A 248 -2.05 8.33 -0.47
C ALA A 248 -1.03 9.13 -1.29
N GLY A 249 -1.11 9.04 -2.61
CA GLY A 249 -0.10 9.59 -3.50
C GLY A 249 1.29 8.99 -3.24
N SER A 250 2.27 9.84 -2.92
CA SER A 250 3.63 9.41 -2.57
C SER A 250 3.80 9.00 -1.10
N THR A 251 2.78 9.15 -0.27
CA THR A 251 2.85 8.82 1.15
C THR A 251 2.37 7.39 1.39
N ILE A 252 3.12 6.63 2.18
CA ILE A 252 2.71 5.30 2.65
C ILE A 252 2.31 5.44 4.13
N TYR A 253 1.04 5.20 4.43
CA TYR A 253 0.55 5.01 5.79
C TYR A 253 0.75 3.57 6.21
N ILE A 254 1.13 3.35 7.47
CA ILE A 254 1.59 2.06 7.98
C ILE A 254 0.91 1.82 9.33
N ILE A 255 0.22 0.70 9.47
CA ILE A 255 -0.19 0.20 10.78
C ILE A 255 0.98 -0.55 11.43
N GLU A 256 1.43 -0.06 12.58
CA GLU A 256 2.42 -0.71 13.43
C GLU A 256 1.74 -1.26 14.68
N SER A 257 1.19 -2.48 14.58
CA SER A 257 0.38 -3.07 15.65
C SER A 257 1.16 -3.32 16.94
N GLY A 258 2.48 -3.54 16.85
CA GLY A 258 3.34 -3.72 18.03
C GLY A 258 3.64 -2.41 18.75
N ALA A 259 3.55 -1.28 18.04
CA ALA A 259 3.71 0.06 18.59
C ALA A 259 2.35 0.77 18.83
N ASN A 260 1.22 0.12 18.52
CA ASN A 260 -0.11 0.68 18.72
C ASN A 260 -0.28 2.06 18.07
N LYS A 261 0.17 2.19 16.81
CA LYS A 261 0.15 3.46 16.08
C LYS A 261 -0.07 3.27 14.58
N ILE A 262 -0.47 4.36 13.95
CA ILE A 262 -0.31 4.57 12.51
C ILE A 262 0.87 5.53 12.35
N SER A 263 1.86 5.11 11.57
CA SER A 263 2.93 5.98 11.11
C SER A 263 2.82 6.20 9.60
N LYS A 264 3.57 7.15 9.08
CA LYS A 264 3.69 7.38 7.66
C LYS A 264 5.15 7.53 7.27
N VAL A 265 5.45 7.21 6.03
CA VAL A 265 6.71 7.57 5.40
C VAL A 265 6.39 8.24 4.08
N GLU A 266 6.99 9.39 3.85
CA GLU A 266 7.01 9.95 2.50
C GLU A 266 7.90 9.02 1.67
N ASN A 267 7.42 8.54 0.53
CA ASN A 267 8.25 7.74 -0.35
C ASN A 267 9.28 8.66 -1.03
N ILE A 268 10.34 9.03 -0.30
CA ILE A 268 11.41 9.94 -0.76
C ILE A 268 12.56 9.17 -1.43
N LEU A 269 12.43 7.87 -1.69
CA LEU A 269 13.54 7.08 -2.21
C LEU A 269 13.63 7.19 -3.74
N GLY A 270 14.44 8.17 -4.19
CA GLY A 270 15.76 7.98 -4.82
C GLY A 270 16.13 6.69 -5.58
N VAL A 271 15.19 5.85 -5.98
CA VAL A 271 15.39 4.88 -7.04
C VAL A 271 14.97 5.57 -8.34
N GLU A 272 15.81 5.55 -9.37
CA GLU A 272 15.32 5.82 -10.73
C GLU A 272 14.35 4.71 -11.13
N THR A 273 13.09 4.82 -10.69
CA THR A 273 11.99 3.98 -11.14
C THR A 273 10.77 4.91 -11.18
N SER A 274 10.09 5.16 -12.29
CA SER A 274 8.97 4.34 -12.77
C SER A 274 8.02 3.78 -11.67
N ILE A 275 7.97 4.40 -10.48
CA ILE A 275 7.21 3.91 -9.32
C ILE A 275 5.72 4.28 -9.41
N PHE A 276 5.39 5.23 -10.27
CA PHE A 276 4.04 5.37 -10.80
C PHE A 276 4.13 4.99 -12.26
N ASN A 277 3.56 3.83 -12.60
CA ASN A 277 3.38 3.41 -13.98
C ASN A 277 2.29 4.28 -14.61
N SER A 278 2.56 5.57 -14.68
CA SER A 278 2.03 6.37 -15.75
C SER A 278 2.77 5.88 -17.00
N ASN A 279 2.07 5.66 -18.13
CA ASN A 279 2.73 5.44 -19.42
C ASN A 279 3.53 6.68 -19.90
N HIS A 280 3.82 7.60 -18.98
CA HIS A 280 4.43 8.89 -19.20
C HIS A 280 5.89 8.85 -18.77
N LYS A 281 6.75 9.38 -19.62
CA LYS A 281 8.16 9.66 -19.37
C LYS A 281 8.32 11.17 -19.31
N LEU A 282 9.12 11.66 -18.37
CA LEU A 282 9.47 13.07 -18.27
C LEU A 282 10.70 13.37 -19.14
N PHE A 283 10.60 14.33 -20.04
CA PHE A 283 11.69 14.74 -20.92
C PHE A 283 11.63 16.24 -21.28
N PRO A 284 12.76 16.88 -21.61
CA PRO A 284 14.12 16.37 -21.47
C PRO A 284 14.55 16.26 -19.99
N ASN A 285 15.40 15.27 -19.68
CA ASN A 285 16.10 15.16 -18.41
C ASN A 285 17.57 14.79 -18.69
N PRO A 286 18.56 15.68 -18.45
CA PRO A 286 18.43 16.99 -17.79
C PRO A 286 17.57 18.00 -18.56
N ALA A 287 16.83 18.82 -17.81
CA ALA A 287 15.94 19.86 -18.28
C ALA A 287 16.72 21.11 -18.69
N GLY A 288 16.42 21.61 -19.90
CA GLY A 288 16.77 22.96 -20.34
C GLY A 288 15.70 23.95 -19.89
N ASP A 289 14.99 24.49 -20.87
CA ASP A 289 13.97 25.53 -20.65
C ASP A 289 12.60 24.97 -20.30
N PHE A 290 12.41 23.66 -20.50
CA PHE A 290 11.16 22.98 -20.21
C PHE A 290 11.35 21.51 -19.86
N ILE A 291 10.29 20.94 -19.30
CA ILE A 291 10.03 19.50 -19.19
C ILE A 291 8.62 19.19 -19.70
N GLN A 292 8.38 17.94 -20.09
CA GLN A 292 7.12 17.46 -20.67
C GLN A 292 6.92 15.98 -20.34
N LEU A 293 5.66 15.57 -20.14
CA LEU A 293 5.27 14.16 -19.96
C LEU A 293 4.80 13.53 -21.29
N SER A 294 5.28 12.32 -21.61
CA SER A 294 4.84 11.58 -22.81
C SER A 294 3.44 10.98 -22.62
N ASN A 295 2.67 10.79 -23.69
CA ASN A 295 1.43 10.00 -23.70
C ASN A 295 0.35 10.45 -22.69
N LEU A 296 0.33 11.72 -22.29
CA LEU A 296 -0.68 12.25 -21.39
C LEU A 296 -2.03 12.36 -22.13
N THR A 297 -3.08 11.70 -21.64
CA THR A 297 -4.41 11.66 -22.28
C THR A 297 -5.43 12.60 -21.65
N GLU A 298 -5.16 13.08 -20.44
CA GLU A 298 -6.03 13.98 -19.68
C GLU A 298 -5.21 15.01 -18.90
N SER A 299 -5.86 16.00 -18.29
CA SER A 299 -5.18 17.06 -17.55
C SER A 299 -5.01 16.72 -16.08
N PHE A 300 -3.83 17.01 -15.51
CA PHE A 300 -3.55 16.77 -14.09
C PHE A 300 -3.05 18.02 -13.39
N PRO A 301 -3.57 18.36 -12.19
CA PRO A 301 -2.88 19.29 -11.31
C PRO A 301 -1.49 18.77 -10.97
N TYR A 302 -0.49 19.63 -11.03
CA TYR A 302 0.89 19.30 -10.72
C TYR A 302 1.51 20.30 -9.73
N THR A 303 2.56 19.83 -9.06
CA THR A 303 3.44 20.64 -8.20
C THR A 303 4.89 20.24 -8.41
N ILE A 304 5.80 21.22 -8.55
CA ILE A 304 7.24 21.00 -8.55
C ILE A 304 7.78 21.30 -7.15
N TYR A 305 8.53 20.35 -6.60
CA TYR A 305 9.23 20.46 -5.33
C TYR A 305 10.75 20.47 -5.54
N SER A 306 11.47 21.15 -4.65
CA SER A 306 12.91 20.94 -4.50
C SER A 306 13.19 19.60 -3.82
N VAL A 307 14.44 19.12 -3.84
CA VAL A 307 14.85 17.93 -3.08
C VAL A 307 14.67 18.05 -1.56
N LEU A 308 14.50 19.26 -1.04
CA LEU A 308 14.21 19.50 0.37
C LEU A 308 12.71 19.53 0.67
N GLY A 309 11.86 19.28 -0.32
CA GLY A 309 10.40 19.27 -0.18
C GLY A 309 9.73 20.64 -0.25
N ASN A 310 10.48 21.72 -0.53
CA ASN A 310 9.87 23.04 -0.69
C ASN A 310 9.10 23.11 -2.00
N LYS A 311 7.84 23.59 -1.96
CA LYS A 311 7.05 23.87 -3.16
C LYS A 311 7.68 25.02 -3.95
N ILE A 312 7.97 24.77 -5.23
CA ILE A 312 8.60 25.72 -6.15
C ILE A 312 7.59 26.29 -7.14
N SER A 313 6.74 25.44 -7.73
CA SER A 313 5.69 25.85 -8.64
C SER A 313 4.52 24.87 -8.64
N GLU A 314 3.37 25.29 -9.15
CA GLU A 314 2.19 24.44 -9.33
C GLU A 314 1.37 24.90 -10.53
N GLY A 315 0.53 24.02 -11.07
CA GLY A 315 -0.32 24.33 -12.20
C GLY A 315 -1.20 23.15 -12.61
N ILE A 316 -1.80 23.24 -13.80
CA ILE A 316 -2.54 22.14 -14.43
C ILE A 316 -1.76 21.79 -15.69
N LEU A 317 -1.35 20.53 -15.81
CA LEU A 317 -0.62 20.00 -16.95
C LEU A 317 -1.61 19.38 -17.94
N GLN A 318 -1.70 19.95 -19.14
CA GLN A 318 -2.53 19.45 -20.23
C GLN A 318 -1.78 18.45 -21.14
N PRO A 319 -2.50 17.62 -21.91
CA PRO A 319 -1.90 16.77 -22.94
C PRO A 319 -0.95 17.55 -23.87
N ASN A 320 0.28 17.05 -24.00
CA ASN A 320 1.36 17.65 -24.80
C ASN A 320 1.86 19.03 -24.33
N GLU A 321 1.43 19.52 -23.17
CA GLU A 321 1.92 20.78 -22.61
C GLU A 321 3.34 20.66 -22.07
N LYS A 322 4.11 21.74 -22.22
CA LYS A 322 5.46 21.89 -21.67
C LYS A 322 5.42 22.73 -20.41
N ILE A 323 6.03 22.24 -19.34
CA ILE A 323 6.24 23.00 -18.11
C ILE A 323 7.52 23.81 -18.27
N ASN A 324 7.43 25.14 -18.13
CA ASN A 324 8.59 26.02 -18.21
C ASN A 324 9.48 25.88 -16.96
N THR A 325 10.77 25.62 -17.18
CA THR A 325 11.78 25.44 -16.13
C THR A 325 12.88 26.50 -16.14
N ASN A 326 12.74 27.59 -16.91
CA ASN A 326 13.74 28.67 -16.99
C ASN A 326 14.02 29.37 -15.66
N ASN A 327 13.02 29.42 -14.79
CA ASN A 327 13.12 30.08 -13.49
C ASN A 327 13.72 29.17 -12.41
N LEU A 328 14.03 27.91 -12.75
CA LEU A 328 14.66 26.97 -11.82
C LEU A 328 16.17 27.12 -11.88
N GLN A 329 16.80 27.22 -10.71
CA GLN A 329 18.26 27.12 -10.60
C GLN A 329 18.73 25.70 -10.92
N SER A 330 19.99 25.54 -11.33
CA SER A 330 20.59 24.22 -11.54
C SER A 330 20.47 23.37 -10.27
N GLY A 331 19.96 22.15 -10.39
CA GLY A 331 19.63 21.33 -9.22
C GLY A 331 18.71 20.16 -9.55
N ILE A 332 18.32 19.41 -8.52
CA ILE A 332 17.40 18.28 -8.63
C ILE A 332 16.01 18.72 -8.16
N TYR A 333 14.98 18.31 -8.89
CA TYR A 333 13.59 18.64 -8.63
C TYR A 333 12.69 17.41 -8.78
N ILE A 334 11.51 17.49 -8.17
CA ILE A 334 10.47 16.46 -8.25
C ILE A 334 9.20 17.12 -8.80
N LEU A 335 8.72 16.64 -9.94
CA LEU A 335 7.38 16.93 -10.45
C LEU A 335 6.40 15.91 -9.85
N SER A 336 5.40 16.35 -9.12
CA SER A 336 4.33 15.53 -8.56
C SER A 336 2.99 15.87 -9.23
N LEU A 337 2.19 14.86 -9.56
CA LEU A 337 0.84 14.96 -10.07
C LEU A 337 -0.16 14.54 -8.98
N ASN A 338 -1.35 15.15 -8.98
CA ASN A 338 -2.40 14.84 -8.00
C ASN A 338 -2.98 13.41 -8.15
N ASN A 339 -2.69 12.71 -9.24
CA ASN A 339 -3.01 11.28 -9.37
C ASN A 339 -2.02 10.36 -8.63
N GLY A 340 -1.13 10.94 -7.82
CA GLY A 340 -0.07 10.26 -7.09
C GLY A 340 1.26 10.19 -7.84
N SER A 341 1.29 10.37 -9.17
CA SER A 341 2.51 10.19 -9.95
C SER A 341 3.61 11.20 -9.61
N SER A 342 4.86 10.76 -9.59
CA SER A 342 6.01 11.65 -9.37
C SER A 342 7.20 11.34 -10.29
N PHE A 343 7.88 12.38 -10.75
CA PHE A 343 9.00 12.30 -11.68
C PHE A 343 10.16 13.17 -11.19
N ARG A 344 11.35 12.59 -11.06
CA ARG A 344 12.58 13.33 -10.77
C ARG A 344 13.19 13.86 -12.07
N PHE A 345 13.66 15.11 -12.05
CA PHE A 345 14.48 15.66 -13.12
C PHE A 345 15.63 16.53 -12.59
N VAL A 346 16.67 16.65 -13.40
CA VAL A 346 17.83 17.52 -13.15
C VAL A 346 17.67 18.78 -14.00
N LYS A 347 17.76 19.96 -13.42
CA LYS A 347 17.91 21.23 -14.15
C LYS A 347 19.39 21.52 -14.33
N ASN A 348 19.82 21.75 -15.57
CA ASN A 348 21.16 22.24 -15.88
C ASN A 348 21.24 23.75 -15.77
#